data_AF-A0A1H7D504-F1
#
_entry.id   AF-A0A1H7D504-F1
#
_cell.length_a   1.000
_cell.length_b   1.000
_cell.length_c   1.000
_cell.angle_alpha   90.00
_cell.angle_beta   90.00
_cell.angle_gamma   90.00
#
_symmetry.space_group_name_H-M   'P 1'
#
loop_
_entity.id
_entity.type
_entity.pdbx_description
1 polymer ?
#
loop_
_entity_poly.entity_id
_entity_poly.type
_entity_poly.pdbx_seq_one_letter_code
_entity_poly.pdbx_strand_id
1 'polypeptide(L)'
;MRSILAFYEIDRAWGGPEEGGWWYDTGTFVRVIALHYHDEAAIAAMRRANRLLERLQRHRPPVDSAAYTGGRFRAFSFSGLPPTRFPARRPEYS
;
A
#
# COMPACT_ATOMS: atom_id res chain seq x y z
N MET A 1 -13.28 17.16 -2.29
CA MET A 1 -12.15 16.87 -3.19
C MET A 1 -12.41 15.51 -3.83
N ARG A 2 -11.95 15.25 -5.06
CA ARG A 2 -12.10 13.90 -5.65
C ARG A 2 -10.98 13.02 -5.12
N SER A 3 -11.32 11.84 -4.61
CA SER A 3 -10.39 10.84 -4.10
C SER A 3 -10.37 9.61 -5.00
N ILE A 4 -9.18 9.19 -5.40
CA ILE A 4 -8.93 8.01 -6.23
C ILE A 4 -8.55 6.85 -5.31
N LEU A 5 -9.32 5.77 -5.37
CA LEU A 5 -9.01 4.54 -4.65
C LEU A 5 -8.26 3.59 -5.60
N ALA A 6 -7.06 3.18 -5.20
CA ALA A 6 -6.20 2.33 -6.02
C ALA A 6 -5.66 1.14 -5.23
N PHE A 7 -5.42 0.04 -5.93
CA PHE A 7 -4.73 -1.13 -5.42
C PHE A 7 -3.24 -1.06 -5.75
N TYR A 8 -2.45 -1.45 -4.76
CA TYR A 8 -1.02 -1.64 -4.85
C TYR A 8 -0.67 -3.04 -4.41
N GLU A 9 0.28 -3.66 -5.09
CA GLU A 9 1.03 -4.78 -4.53
C GLU A 9 2.05 -4.21 -3.54
N ILE A 10 1.99 -4.67 -2.30
CA ILE A 10 2.80 -4.13 -1.20
C ILE A 10 4.04 -4.99 -0.94
N ASP A 11 5.08 -4.34 -0.47
CA ASP A 11 6.36 -4.96 -0.13
C ASP A 11 7.06 -4.14 0.97
N ARG A 12 8.22 -4.61 1.45
CA ARG A 12 9.16 -3.81 2.26
C ARG A 12 10.49 -3.67 1.54
N ALA A 13 11.03 -2.45 1.56
CA ALA A 13 12.35 -2.17 1.05
C ALA A 13 13.31 -1.85 2.20
N TRP A 14 14.58 -2.24 2.02
CA TRP A 14 15.63 -1.90 2.95
C TRP A 14 15.97 -0.40 2.84
N GLY A 15 15.92 0.27 3.99
CA GLY A 15 16.05 1.71 4.15
C GLY A 15 17.48 2.17 4.35
N GLY A 16 18.37 1.31 4.82
CA GLY A 16 19.77 1.65 5.07
C GLY A 16 20.31 0.94 6.32
N PRO A 17 21.63 1.02 6.58
CA PRO A 17 22.27 0.33 7.69
C PRO A 17 22.18 1.09 9.02
N GLU A 18 21.57 2.28 9.04
CA GLU A 18 21.44 3.11 10.24
C GLU A 18 20.68 2.38 11.36
N GLU A 19 21.10 2.56 12.62
CA GLU A 19 20.48 1.99 13.83
C GLU A 19 20.18 0.47 13.79
N GLY A 20 21.08 -0.33 13.22
CA GLY A 20 20.88 -1.79 13.11
C GLY A 20 20.07 -2.21 11.88
N GLY A 21 19.84 -1.27 10.97
CA GLY A 21 19.14 -1.47 9.72
C GLY A 21 17.66 -1.17 9.85
N TRP A 22 17.15 -0.35 8.94
CA TRP A 22 15.73 -0.01 8.91
C TRP A 22 15.09 -0.40 7.58
N TRP A 23 13.76 -0.49 7.59
CA TRP A 23 12.96 -0.96 6.47
C TRP A 23 11.69 -0.13 6.37
N TYR A 24 11.25 0.17 5.15
CA TYR A 24 10.04 0.94 4.91
C TYR A 24 9.05 0.20 4.01
N ASP A 25 7.78 0.48 4.23
CA ASP A 25 6.71 -0.03 3.39
C ASP A 25 6.81 0.57 1.99
N THR A 26 6.64 -0.28 0.98
CA THR A 26 6.59 0.13 -0.41
C THR A 26 5.44 -0.55 -1.14
N GLY A 27 5.18 -0.09 -2.35
CA GLY A 27 4.35 -0.86 -3.25
C GLY A 27 4.31 -0.35 -4.67
N THR A 28 3.84 -1.23 -5.54
CA THR A 28 3.73 -1.00 -6.98
C THR A 28 2.27 -0.84 -7.35
N PHE A 29 1.96 0.22 -8.11
CA PHE A 29 0.61 0.49 -8.57
C PHE A 29 0.10 -0.66 -9.45
N VAL A 30 -1.12 -1.14 -9.17
CA VAL A 30 -1.77 -2.19 -9.94
C VAL A 30 -2.89 -1.61 -10.79
N ARG A 31 -3.88 -0.96 -10.16
CA ARG A 31 -5.02 -0.34 -10.85
C ARG A 31 -5.81 0.60 -9.95
N VAL A 32 -6.54 1.52 -10.58
CA VAL A 32 -7.65 2.26 -9.94
C VAL A 32 -8.86 1.32 -9.82
N ILE A 33 -9.57 1.41 -8.69
CA ILE A 33 -10.79 0.61 -8.46
C ILE A 33 -12.04 1.47 -8.29
N ALA A 34 -11.92 2.73 -7.86
CA ALA A 34 -13.05 3.64 -7.71
C ALA A 34 -12.62 5.10 -7.68
N LEU A 35 -13.56 5.98 -8.03
CA LEU A 35 -13.49 7.42 -7.82
C LEU A 35 -14.58 7.82 -6.82
N HIS A 36 -14.21 8.60 -5.81
CA HIS A 36 -15.12 9.11 -4.78
C HIS A 36 -15.11 10.64 -4.76
N TYR A 37 -16.27 11.25 -4.58
CA TYR A 37 -16.41 12.72 -4.50
C TYR A 37 -16.23 13.28 -3.08
N HIS A 38 -16.27 12.40 -2.08
CA HIS A 38 -16.14 12.73 -0.66
C HIS A 38 -15.08 11.85 -0.03
N ASP A 39 -14.17 12.46 0.73
CA ASP A 39 -13.03 11.76 1.32
C ASP A 39 -13.48 10.72 2.35
N GLU A 40 -14.55 11.00 3.09
CA GLU A 40 -15.14 10.04 4.04
C GLU A 40 -15.59 8.76 3.34
N ALA A 41 -16.25 8.88 2.17
CA ALA A 41 -16.67 7.74 1.37
C ALA A 41 -15.48 6.96 0.83
N ALA A 42 -14.42 7.65 0.40
CA ALA A 42 -13.18 7.02 -0.07
C ALA A 42 -12.49 6.25 1.06
N ILE A 43 -12.40 6.83 2.26
CA ILE A 43 -11.81 6.20 3.44
C ILE A 43 -12.63 4.97 3.87
N ALA A 44 -13.96 5.07 3.86
CA ALA A 44 -14.84 3.95 4.18
C ALA A 44 -14.68 2.79 3.18
N ALA A 45 -14.63 3.11 1.88
CA ALA A 45 -14.40 2.15 0.82
C ALA A 45 -13.01 1.50 0.92
N MET A 46 -11.97 2.29 1.16
CA MET A 46 -10.60 1.82 1.39
C MET A 46 -10.53 0.83 2.56
N ARG A 47 -11.11 1.19 3.71
CA ARG A 47 -11.15 0.32 4.90
C ARG A 47 -11.88 -0.99 4.61
N ARG A 48 -13.01 -0.94 3.90
CA ARG A 48 -13.76 -2.14 3.51
C ARG A 48 -12.96 -3.03 2.57
N ALA A 49 -12.31 -2.44 1.56
CA ALA A 49 -11.46 -3.15 0.61
C ALA A 49 -10.31 -3.85 1.34
N ASN A 50 -9.62 -3.15 2.26
CA ASN A 50 -8.53 -3.73 3.03
C ASN A 50 -8.97 -4.88 3.94
N ARG A 51 -10.14 -4.78 4.61
CA ARG A 51 -10.69 -5.91 5.39
C ARG A 51 -10.98 -7.14 4.52
N LEU A 52 -11.46 -6.94 3.29
CA LEU A 52 -11.69 -8.05 2.36
C LEU A 52 -10.36 -8.65 1.90
N LEU A 53 -9.40 -7.81 1.53
CA LEU A 53 -8.06 -8.20 1.12
C LEU A 53 -7.32 -8.98 2.21
N GLU A 54 -7.45 -8.60 3.48
CA GLU A 54 -6.91 -9.38 4.61
C GLU A 54 -7.47 -10.80 4.64
N ARG A 55 -8.79 -10.96 4.46
CA ARG A 55 -9.43 -12.27 4.43
C ARG A 55 -9.01 -13.12 3.23
N LEU A 56 -8.99 -12.52 2.04
CA LEU A 56 -8.65 -13.21 0.79
C LEU A 56 -7.18 -13.66 0.77
N GLN A 57 -6.30 -12.92 1.44
CA GLN A 57 -4.86 -13.13 1.39
C GLN A 57 -4.31 -13.73 2.70
N ARG A 58 -5.17 -14.25 3.58
CA ARG A 58 -4.80 -14.81 4.89
C ARG A 58 -3.78 -15.95 4.81
N HIS A 59 -3.73 -16.65 3.68
CA HIS A 59 -2.84 -17.78 3.43
C HIS A 59 -1.47 -17.34 2.90
N ARG A 60 -1.31 -16.06 2.55
CA ARG A 60 -0.03 -15.53 2.08
C ARG A 60 0.82 -15.12 3.28
N PRO A 61 2.13 -15.37 3.25
CA PRO A 61 3.05 -14.85 4.26
C PRO A 61 2.92 -13.33 4.40
N PRO A 62 3.18 -12.76 5.58
CA PRO A 62 3.29 -11.31 5.73
C PRO A 62 4.55 -10.79 5.02
N VAL A 63 4.58 -9.49 4.69
CA VAL A 63 5.66 -8.87 3.87
C VAL A 63 7.03 -8.85 4.55
N ASP A 64 7.08 -9.07 5.85
CA ASP A 64 8.30 -9.17 6.66
C ASP A 64 8.79 -10.61 6.82
N SER A 65 8.10 -11.59 6.23
CA SER A 65 8.50 -12.99 6.28
C SER A 65 9.56 -13.31 5.23
N ALA A 66 10.57 -14.10 5.62
CA ALA A 66 11.54 -14.66 4.67
C ALA A 66 10.91 -15.59 3.61
N ALA A 67 9.70 -16.11 3.86
CA ALA A 67 8.95 -16.92 2.90
C ALA A 67 8.07 -16.09 1.96
N TYR A 68 8.06 -14.76 2.10
CA TYR A 68 7.27 -13.88 1.24
C TYR A 68 7.83 -13.84 -0.18
N THR A 69 6.95 -14.04 -1.16
CA THR A 69 7.29 -14.08 -2.60
C THR A 69 6.40 -13.15 -3.42
N GLY A 70 5.74 -12.18 -2.77
CA GLY A 70 4.82 -11.26 -3.41
C GLY A 70 3.33 -11.60 -3.28
N GLY A 71 2.52 -10.77 -3.94
CA GLY A 71 1.08 -10.89 -4.06
C GLY A 71 0.28 -10.59 -2.79
N ARG A 72 0.84 -9.81 -1.87
CA ARG A 72 0.01 -9.05 -0.92
C ARG A 72 -0.39 -7.73 -1.54
N PHE A 73 -1.66 -7.38 -1.42
CA PHE A 73 -2.24 -6.15 -1.94
C PHE A 73 -2.89 -5.32 -0.83
N ARG A 74 -2.84 -4.00 -0.98
CA ARG A 74 -3.59 -3.02 -0.19
C ARG A 74 -4.24 -1.96 -1.07
N ALA A 75 -5.34 -1.44 -0.56
CA ALA A 75 -6.04 -0.29 -1.11
C ALA A 75 -5.58 1.00 -0.42
N PHE A 76 -5.33 2.04 -1.21
CA PHE A 76 -4.95 3.38 -0.75
C PHE A 76 -5.81 4.45 -1.45
N SER A 77 -6.14 5.52 -0.73
CA SER A 77 -6.88 6.67 -1.25
C SER A 77 -5.94 7.84 -1.51
N PHE A 78 -6.07 8.49 -2.67
CA PHE A 78 -5.25 9.63 -3.09
C PHE A 78 -6.12 10.80 -3.52
N SER A 79 -5.76 12.01 -3.13
CA SER A 79 -6.40 13.26 -3.59
C SER A 79 -6.03 13.65 -5.03
N GLY A 80 -5.03 12.97 -5.62
CA GLY A 80 -4.57 13.16 -6.99
C GLY A 80 -4.30 11.82 -7.66
N LEU A 81 -3.60 11.85 -8.80
CA LEU A 81 -3.19 10.63 -9.50
C LEU A 81 -2.33 9.76 -8.57
N PRO A 82 -2.68 8.47 -8.38
CA PRO A 82 -1.87 7.56 -7.60
C PRO A 82 -0.47 7.44 -8.21
N PRO A 83 0.61 7.53 -7.41
CA PRO A 83 1.96 7.39 -7.94
C PRO A 83 2.21 5.96 -8.41
N THR A 84 3.05 5.76 -9.42
CA THR A 84 3.38 4.40 -9.93
C THR A 84 4.03 3.51 -8.87
N ARG A 85 4.74 4.12 -7.91
CA ARG A 85 5.28 3.48 -6.71
C ARG A 85 5.01 4.32 -5.48
N PHE A 86 4.85 3.67 -4.33
CA PHE A 86 4.90 4.34 -3.05
C PHE A 86 6.03 3.78 -2.17
N PRO A 87 6.60 4.61 -1.28
CA PRO A 87 6.56 6.07 -1.37
C PRO A 87 7.18 6.53 -2.70
N ALA A 88 6.74 7.68 -3.22
CA ALA A 88 7.21 8.17 -4.52
C ALA A 88 8.72 8.50 -4.52
N ARG A 89 9.25 8.82 -3.34
CA ARG A 89 10.69 8.96 -3.06
C ARG A 89 11.04 8.06 -1.88
N ARG A 90 12.24 7.50 -1.90
CA ARG A 90 12.78 6.75 -0.76
C ARG A 90 12.77 7.65 0.48
N PRO A 91 12.24 7.20 1.62
CA PRO A 91 12.33 7.97 2.86
C PRO A 91 13.79 8.10 3.29
N GLU A 92 14.12 9.18 3.96
CA GLU A 92 15.44 9.41 4.55
C GLU A 92 15.30 9.28 6.07
N TYR A 93 16.27 8.62 6.69
CA TYR A 93 16.38 8.56 8.15
C TYR A 93 16.93 9.90 8.63
N SER A 94 16.28 10.52 9.63
CA SER A 94 16.73 11.77 10.27
C SER A 94 17.40 11.49 11.60
#